data_AF-A0A533SDS8-F1
#
_entry.id   AF-A0A533SDS8-F1
#
_cell.length_a   1.000
_cell.length_b   1.000
_cell.length_c   1.000
_cell.angle_alpha   90.00
_cell.angle_beta   90.00
_cell.angle_gamma   90.00
#
_symmetry.space_group_name_H-M   'P 1'
#
loop_
_entity.id
_entity.type
_entity.pdbx_description
1 polymer ?
#
loop_
_entity_poly.entity_id
_entity_poly.type
_entity_poly.pdbx_seq_one_letter_code
_entity_poly.pdbx_strand_id
1 'polypeptide(L)'
;MHGCLPVKRRSRLAHHGYAEKYPSPPDLEDLFPLRTASMKNESNSTNLIRWFDPRNRQLGTWAFILNRITALGLTLYLFMHLTVLGTLARGPEAYDGFIKLAKTPLILIGETLVIAAGIIHGLNGIRIALNSFGIGTRYQKQIFIGLMVVSLACITVFVKSMFFGH
;
A
#
# COMPACT_ATOMS: atom_id res chain seq x y z
N MET A 1 28.15 -8.67 17.27
CA MET A 1 28.50 -9.87 16.48
C MET A 1 28.79 -11.00 17.45
N HIS A 2 27.80 -11.83 17.79
CA HIS A 2 28.01 -12.95 18.71
C HIS A 2 28.40 -14.20 17.90
N GLY A 3 29.70 -14.51 17.93
CA GLY A 3 30.26 -15.71 17.30
C GLY A 3 29.85 -16.96 18.06
N CYS A 4 29.22 -17.91 17.38
CA CYS A 4 29.01 -19.26 17.88
C CYS A 4 30.38 -19.98 17.90
N LEU A 5 30.81 -20.46 19.06
CA LEU A 5 32.09 -21.16 19.18
C LEU A 5 32.01 -22.53 18.49
N PRO A 6 33.05 -22.95 17.74
CA PRO A 6 33.03 -24.22 17.03
C PRO A 6 32.99 -25.42 18.00
N VAL A 7 32.12 -26.39 17.68
CA VAL A 7 31.75 -27.59 18.47
C VAL A 7 32.95 -28.32 19.10
N LYS A 8 34.11 -28.33 18.43
CA LYS A 8 35.33 -29.01 18.89
C LYS A 8 35.89 -28.43 20.20
N ARG A 9 35.56 -27.17 20.53
CA ARG A 9 35.97 -26.53 21.79
C ARG A 9 35.08 -26.95 22.97
N ARG A 10 33.87 -27.46 22.70
CA ARG A 10 32.87 -27.85 23.71
C ARG A 10 33.22 -29.19 24.38
N SER A 11 33.74 -30.15 23.63
CA SER A 11 34.16 -31.46 24.18
C SER A 11 35.38 -31.35 25.10
N ARG A 12 36.28 -30.39 24.85
CA ARG A 12 37.45 -30.16 25.72
C ARG A 12 37.07 -29.59 27.11
N LEU A 13 35.96 -28.86 27.20
CA LEU A 13 35.49 -28.28 28.47
C LEU A 13 34.81 -29.31 29.39
N ALA A 14 34.33 -30.43 28.83
CA ALA A 14 33.74 -31.52 29.62
C ALA A 14 34.78 -32.27 30.48
N HIS A 15 36.06 -32.28 30.06
CA HIS A 15 37.15 -32.93 30.81
C HIS A 15 37.73 -32.08 31.95
N HIS A 16 37.34 -30.81 32.07
CA HIS A 16 37.88 -29.85 33.05
C HIS A 16 36.95 -29.63 34.27
N GLY A 17 36.18 -30.64 34.68
CA GLY A 17 35.36 -30.59 35.90
C GLY A 17 34.16 -29.63 35.83
N TYR A 18 33.87 -29.02 34.68
CA TYR A 18 32.74 -28.10 34.52
C TYR A 18 31.38 -28.80 34.50
N ALA A 19 31.33 -30.13 34.35
CA ALA A 19 30.10 -30.92 34.35
C ALA A 19 29.51 -31.12 35.77
N GLU A 20 30.33 -30.99 36.82
CA GLU A 20 29.88 -31.21 38.20
C GLU A 20 29.26 -29.94 38.82
N LYS A 21 29.59 -28.76 38.28
CA LYS A 21 29.07 -27.48 38.80
C LYS A 21 27.62 -27.19 38.39
N TYR A 22 27.09 -27.86 37.36
CA TYR A 22 25.73 -27.69 36.88
C TYR A 22 25.12 -29.06 36.60
N PRO A 23 24.26 -29.61 37.49
CA PRO A 23 23.52 -30.82 37.17
C PRO A 23 22.70 -30.60 35.90
N SER A 24 22.59 -31.64 35.08
CA SER A 24 21.76 -31.59 33.86
C SER A 24 20.35 -31.14 34.23
N PRO A 25 19.79 -30.16 33.51
CA PRO A 25 18.44 -29.68 33.80
C PRO A 25 17.43 -30.83 33.68
N PRO A 26 16.39 -30.87 34.53
CA PRO A 26 15.35 -31.88 34.44
C PRO A 26 14.72 -31.90 33.04
N ASP A 27 14.38 -33.10 32.62
CA ASP A 27 13.84 -33.47 31.32
C ASP A 27 12.64 -32.58 30.98
N LEU A 28 12.59 -32.06 29.76
CA LEU A 28 11.54 -31.13 29.34
C LEU A 28 10.12 -31.74 29.37
N GLU A 29 10.03 -33.07 29.43
CA GLU A 29 8.79 -33.84 29.57
C GLU A 29 8.17 -33.68 30.98
N ASP A 30 9.00 -33.60 32.03
CA ASP A 30 8.53 -33.57 33.42
C ASP A 30 8.05 -32.19 33.87
N LEU A 31 8.60 -31.13 33.28
CA LEU A 31 8.34 -29.75 33.72
C LEU A 31 7.05 -29.15 33.12
N PHE A 32 6.55 -29.67 32.00
CA PHE A 32 5.40 -29.11 31.28
C PHE A 32 4.53 -30.18 30.59
N PRO A 33 3.71 -30.95 31.34
CA PRO A 33 2.86 -31.99 30.77
C PRO A 33 1.78 -31.47 29.80
N LEU A 34 1.55 -30.15 29.78
CA LEU A 34 0.49 -29.52 28.97
C LEU A 34 1.00 -28.85 27.68
N ARG A 35 2.30 -28.97 27.36
CA ARG A 35 2.89 -28.29 26.18
C ARG A 35 2.45 -28.88 24.83
N THR A 36 1.86 -30.08 24.83
CA THR A 36 1.30 -30.73 23.65
C THR A 36 -0.16 -30.33 23.38
N ALA A 37 -0.80 -29.58 24.28
CA ALA A 37 -2.14 -29.04 24.07
C ALA A 37 -2.09 -27.89 23.06
N SER A 38 -2.09 -28.27 21.79
CA SER A 38 -2.85 -27.61 20.72
C SER A 38 -2.77 -26.08 20.70
N MET A 39 -1.67 -25.53 20.17
CA MET A 39 -1.73 -24.20 19.57
C MET A 39 -2.57 -24.28 18.29
N LYS A 40 -3.89 -24.24 18.43
CA LYS A 40 -4.80 -24.01 17.30
C LYS A 40 -4.49 -22.63 16.73
N ASN A 41 -3.68 -22.60 15.67
CA ASN A 41 -3.55 -21.41 14.83
C ASN A 41 -4.81 -21.31 13.97
N GLU A 42 -5.88 -20.77 14.56
CA GLU A 42 -7.08 -20.36 13.85
C GLU A 42 -6.71 -19.16 12.96
N SER A 43 -6.23 -19.43 11.75
CA SER A 43 -6.09 -18.44 10.67
C SER A 43 -7.48 -17.95 10.26
N ASN A 44 -8.08 -17.11 11.10
CA ASN A 44 -9.40 -16.54 10.86
C ASN A 44 -9.31 -15.57 9.66
N SER A 45 -10.06 -15.86 8.59
CA SER A 45 -10.12 -15.09 7.33
C SER A 45 -10.63 -13.65 7.52
N THR A 46 -11.11 -13.30 8.70
CA THR A 46 -11.44 -11.92 9.10
C THR A 46 -10.22 -10.98 9.16
N ASN A 47 -8.98 -11.50 9.15
CA ASN A 47 -7.76 -10.67 9.13
C ASN A 47 -7.51 -9.95 7.80
N LEU A 48 -7.99 -10.49 6.67
CA LEU A 48 -7.84 -9.83 5.35
C LEU A 48 -8.72 -8.58 5.26
N ILE A 49 -9.92 -8.63 5.83
CA ILE A 49 -10.88 -7.52 5.82
C ILE A 49 -10.42 -6.38 6.75
N ARG A 50 -9.70 -6.72 7.85
CA ARG A 50 -9.10 -5.73 8.76
C ARG A 50 -8.04 -4.82 8.11
N TRP A 51 -7.46 -5.22 6.97
CA TRP A 51 -6.56 -4.38 6.19
C TRP A 51 -7.29 -3.23 5.48
N PHE A 52 -8.58 -3.40 5.19
CA PHE A 52 -9.44 -2.38 4.56
C PHE A 52 -10.40 -1.67 5.52
N ASP A 53 -10.44 -2.03 6.80
CA ASP A 53 -11.37 -1.45 7.76
C ASP A 53 -11.04 0.03 8.10
N PRO A 54 -11.86 1.02 7.66
CA PRO A 54 -11.59 2.44 7.86
C PRO A 54 -12.22 2.98 9.17
N ARG A 55 -13.01 2.19 9.90
CA ARG A 55 -13.93 2.70 10.95
C ARG A 55 -13.24 3.21 12.22
N ASN A 56 -11.96 2.90 12.45
CA ASN A 56 -11.26 3.28 13.69
C ASN A 56 -9.79 3.71 13.51
N ARG A 57 -9.39 4.23 12.33
CA ARG A 57 -7.96 4.47 12.02
C ARG A 57 -7.57 5.91 11.66
N GLN A 58 -6.33 6.23 12.04
CA GLN A 58 -5.61 7.49 11.85
C GLN A 58 -5.55 7.95 10.38
N LEU A 59 -5.33 9.25 10.13
CA LEU A 59 -5.19 9.87 8.79
C LEU A 59 -4.29 9.10 7.81
N GLY A 60 -3.30 8.37 8.31
CA GLY A 60 -2.41 7.53 7.48
C GLY A 60 -3.12 6.37 6.77
N THR A 61 -4.14 5.75 7.39
CA THR A 61 -4.89 4.65 6.77
C THR A 61 -5.76 5.14 5.60
N TRP A 62 -6.41 6.28 5.76
CA TRP A 62 -7.14 6.93 4.66
C TRP A 62 -6.22 7.29 3.50
N ALA A 63 -5.05 7.87 3.80
CA ALA A 63 -4.05 8.18 2.77
C ALA A 63 -3.58 6.94 2.00
N PHE A 64 -3.45 5.80 2.70
CA PHE A 64 -3.06 4.53 2.11
C PHE A 64 -4.15 3.96 1.19
N ILE A 65 -5.39 3.90 1.68
CA ILE A 65 -6.53 3.38 0.92
C ILE A 65 -6.75 4.22 -0.36
N LEU A 66 -6.77 5.54 -0.22
CA LEU A 66 -6.93 6.46 -1.35
C LEU A 66 -5.84 6.26 -2.41
N ASN A 67 -4.58 6.10 -2.00
CA ASN A 67 -3.48 5.90 -2.93
C ASN A 67 -3.61 4.58 -3.72
N ARG A 68 -4.12 3.52 -3.07
CA ARG A 68 -4.32 2.20 -3.70
C ARG A 68 -5.50 2.21 -4.65
N ILE A 69 -6.64 2.77 -4.24
CA ILE A 69 -7.84 2.85 -5.06
C ILE A 69 -7.57 3.67 -6.31
N THR A 70 -6.93 4.84 -6.17
CA THR A 70 -6.55 5.68 -7.32
C THR A 70 -5.55 4.99 -8.24
N ALA A 71 -4.57 4.26 -7.71
CA ALA A 71 -3.63 3.48 -8.53
C ALA A 71 -4.33 2.39 -9.37
N LEU A 72 -5.24 1.63 -8.75
CA LEU A 72 -6.01 0.59 -9.43
C LEU A 72 -6.94 1.20 -10.49
N GLY A 73 -7.62 2.30 -10.15
CA GLY A 73 -8.45 3.05 -11.10
C GLY A 73 -7.68 3.58 -12.29
N LEU A 74 -6.50 4.18 -12.07
CA LEU A 74 -5.64 4.71 -13.14
C LEU A 74 -5.05 3.60 -14.01
N THR A 75 -4.74 2.44 -13.44
CA THR A 75 -4.25 1.28 -14.21
C THR A 75 -5.33 0.73 -15.13
N LEU A 76 -6.56 0.59 -14.62
CA LEU A 76 -7.72 0.20 -15.43
C LEU A 76 -8.01 1.24 -16.52
N TYR A 77 -7.98 2.53 -16.16
CA TYR A 77 -8.13 3.62 -17.13
C TYR A 77 -7.08 3.53 -18.22
N LEU A 78 -5.79 3.34 -17.89
CA LEU A 78 -4.71 3.27 -18.87
C LEU A 78 -4.95 2.13 -19.88
N PHE A 79 -5.37 0.95 -19.41
CA PHE A 79 -5.69 -0.18 -20.29
C PHE A 79 -6.86 0.15 -21.23
N MET A 80 -7.97 0.67 -20.70
CA MET A 80 -9.11 1.10 -21.51
C MET A 80 -8.70 2.21 -22.51
N HIS A 81 -7.93 3.19 -22.06
CA HIS A 81 -7.52 4.35 -22.83
C HIS A 81 -6.65 3.95 -24.03
N LEU A 82 -5.68 3.06 -23.82
CA LEU A 82 -4.85 2.52 -24.90
C LEU A 82 -5.69 1.72 -25.91
N THR A 83 -6.70 0.99 -25.44
CA THR A 83 -7.62 0.26 -26.32
C THR A 83 -8.40 1.22 -27.23
N VAL A 84 -8.92 2.32 -26.68
CA VAL A 84 -9.64 3.35 -27.45
C VAL A 84 -8.69 4.02 -28.45
N LEU A 85 -7.49 4.43 -28.04
CA LEU A 85 -6.49 5.00 -28.95
C LEU A 85 -6.14 4.03 -30.10
N GLY A 86 -6.09 2.73 -29.84
CA GLY A 86 -5.92 1.71 -30.88
C GLY A 86 -7.06 1.67 -31.91
N THR A 87 -8.30 2.03 -31.51
CA THR A 87 -9.42 2.11 -32.45
C THR A 87 -9.33 3.33 -33.38
N LEU A 88 -8.71 4.43 -32.93
CA LEU A 88 -8.53 5.63 -33.75
C LEU A 88 -7.64 5.38 -34.97
N ALA A 89 -6.75 4.39 -34.90
CA ALA A 89 -5.89 4.00 -36.02
C ALA A 89 -6.64 3.32 -37.19
N ARG A 90 -7.95 3.04 -37.04
CA ARG A 90 -8.75 2.32 -38.05
C ARG A 90 -9.35 3.21 -39.14
N GLY A 91 -9.20 4.53 -39.05
CA GLY A 91 -9.60 5.48 -40.09
C GLY A 91 -10.58 6.57 -39.62
N PRO A 92 -11.06 7.41 -40.55
CA PRO A 92 -11.84 8.62 -40.24
C PRO A 92 -13.17 8.33 -39.55
N GLU A 93 -13.85 7.25 -39.94
CA GLU A 93 -15.15 6.86 -39.37
C GLU A 93 -15.04 6.54 -37.87
N ALA A 94 -13.95 5.85 -37.47
CA ALA A 94 -13.68 5.55 -36.07
C ALA A 94 -13.38 6.83 -35.26
N TYR A 95 -12.70 7.79 -35.88
CA TYR A 95 -12.42 9.09 -35.29
C TYR A 95 -13.70 9.90 -35.05
N ASP A 96 -14.59 9.98 -36.04
CA ASP A 96 -15.85 10.72 -35.91
C ASP A 96 -16.77 10.11 -34.84
N GLY A 97 -16.80 8.77 -34.76
CA GLY A 97 -17.47 8.05 -33.68
C GLY A 97 -16.90 8.37 -32.30
N PHE A 98 -15.57 8.42 -32.19
CA PHE A 98 -14.88 8.80 -30.95
C PHE A 98 -15.22 10.23 -30.52
N ILE A 99 -15.21 11.20 -31.44
CA ILE A 99 -15.54 12.61 -31.11
C ILE A 99 -16.97 12.73 -30.58
N LYS A 100 -17.93 11.98 -31.16
CA LYS A 100 -19.31 11.94 -30.63
C LYS A 100 -19.35 11.35 -29.22
N LEU A 101 -18.60 10.28 -28.97
CA LEU A 101 -18.52 9.64 -27.65
C LEU A 101 -17.86 10.55 -26.61
N ALA A 102 -16.75 11.19 -26.97
CA ALA A 102 -15.97 12.06 -26.08
C ALA A 102 -16.78 13.26 -25.56
N LYS A 103 -17.71 13.76 -26.38
CA LYS A 103 -18.61 14.86 -25.99
C LYS A 103 -19.77 14.43 -25.10
N THR A 104 -19.94 13.14 -24.83
CA THR A 104 -21.02 12.68 -23.94
C THR A 104 -20.74 13.10 -22.49
N PRO A 105 -21.77 13.48 -21.71
CA PRO A 105 -21.60 13.91 -20.33
C PRO A 105 -20.96 12.82 -19.45
N LEU A 106 -21.18 11.55 -19.78
CA LEU A 106 -20.56 10.43 -19.09
C LEU A 106 -19.04 10.44 -19.24
N ILE A 107 -18.53 10.69 -20.45
CA ILE A 107 -17.08 10.77 -20.69
C ILE A 107 -16.49 12.01 -20.04
N LEU A 108 -17.16 13.17 -20.12
CA LEU A 108 -16.70 14.40 -19.45
C LEU A 108 -16.55 14.22 -17.93
N ILE A 109 -17.50 13.54 -17.28
CA ILE A 109 -17.39 13.17 -15.86
C ILE A 109 -16.24 12.17 -15.66
N GLY A 110 -16.10 11.17 -16.53
CA GLY A 110 -15.02 10.20 -16.50
C GLY A 110 -13.63 10.84 -16.58
N GLU A 111 -13.43 11.79 -17.50
CA GLU A 111 -12.20 12.57 -17.64
C GLU A 111 -11.90 13.36 -16.36
N THR A 112 -12.90 14.01 -15.79
CA THR A 112 -12.77 14.71 -14.51
C THR A 112 -12.32 13.77 -13.38
N LEU A 113 -12.93 12.58 -13.28
CA LEU A 113 -12.56 11.57 -12.28
C LEU A 113 -11.13 11.06 -12.47
N VAL A 114 -10.71 10.82 -13.70
CA VAL A 114 -9.36 10.36 -14.02
C VAL A 114 -8.32 11.42 -13.67
N ILE A 115 -8.58 12.69 -14.01
CA ILE A 115 -7.68 13.80 -13.68
C ILE A 115 -7.58 13.99 -12.16
N ALA A 116 -8.71 13.93 -11.46
CA ALA A 116 -8.73 13.97 -10.00
C ALA A 116 -7.94 12.80 -9.37
N ALA A 117 -8.15 11.57 -9.87
CA ALA A 117 -7.41 10.40 -9.43
C ALA A 117 -5.90 10.55 -9.69
N GLY A 118 -5.51 11.06 -10.85
CA GLY A 118 -4.12 11.33 -11.24
C GLY A 118 -3.42 12.32 -10.32
N ILE A 119 -4.07 13.46 -10.04
CA ILE A 119 -3.54 14.50 -9.13
C ILE A 119 -3.36 13.93 -7.72
N ILE A 120 -4.39 13.29 -7.16
CA ILE A 120 -4.35 12.72 -5.82
C ILE A 120 -3.28 11.62 -5.73
N HIS A 121 -3.22 10.72 -6.72
CA HIS A 121 -2.24 9.64 -6.75
C HIS A 121 -0.80 10.17 -6.87
N GLY A 122 -0.56 11.09 -7.79
CA GLY A 122 0.76 11.68 -8.03
C GLY A 122 1.28 12.42 -6.79
N LEU A 123 0.48 13.32 -6.21
CA LEU A 123 0.88 14.08 -5.03
C LEU A 123 1.07 13.19 -3.79
N ASN A 124 0.20 12.19 -3.59
CA ASN A 124 0.35 11.26 -2.48
C ASN A 124 1.55 10.30 -2.69
N GLY A 125 1.88 9.96 -3.94
CA GLY A 125 3.11 9.26 -4.32
C GLY A 125 4.37 10.05 -3.97
N ILE A 126 4.40 11.36 -4.25
CA ILE A 126 5.49 12.26 -3.86
C ILE A 126 5.69 12.24 -2.35
N ARG A 127 4.61 12.32 -1.56
CA ARG A 127 4.70 12.21 -0.09
C ARG A 127 5.33 10.90 0.36
N ILE A 128 4.92 9.78 -0.23
CA ILE A 128 5.45 8.46 0.11
C ILE A 128 6.95 8.40 -0.24
N ALA A 129 7.34 8.93 -1.41
CA ALA A 129 8.74 9.02 -1.81
C ALA A 129 9.56 9.86 -0.81
N LEU A 130 9.10 11.06 -0.47
CA LEU A 130 9.74 11.95 0.51
C LEU A 130 9.93 11.27 1.88
N ASN A 131 8.89 10.57 2.35
CA ASN A 131 8.96 9.81 3.60
C ASN A 131 9.99 8.68 3.53
N SER A 132 10.12 8.00 2.39
CA SER A 132 11.10 6.93 2.19
C SER A 132 12.55 7.43 2.24
N PHE A 133 12.79 8.69 1.84
CA PHE A 133 14.10 9.34 1.99
C PHE A 133 14.33 9.92 3.40
N GLY A 134 13.38 9.76 4.33
CA GLY A 134 13.45 10.36 5.67
C GLY A 134 13.13 11.86 5.71
N ILE A 135 12.92 12.49 4.56
CA ILE A 135 12.66 13.92 4.40
C ILE A 135 11.14 14.15 4.56
N GLY A 136 10.64 14.19 5.79
CA GLY A 136 9.21 14.45 6.04
C GLY A 136 8.54 13.52 7.04
N THR A 137 9.28 12.57 7.62
CA THR A 137 8.79 11.64 8.66
C THR A 137 8.25 12.37 9.91
N ARG A 138 8.80 13.54 10.25
CA ARG A 138 8.33 14.37 11.36
C ARG A 138 7.01 15.09 11.08
N TYR A 139 6.74 15.46 9.82
CA TYR A 139 5.62 16.31 9.42
C TYR A 139 4.60 15.60 8.52
N GLN A 140 4.57 14.25 8.53
CA GLN A 140 3.76 13.44 7.61
C GLN A 140 2.28 13.84 7.57
N LYS A 141 1.70 14.20 8.73
CA LYS A 141 0.29 14.61 8.82
C LYS A 141 0.05 15.96 8.13
N GLN A 142 0.94 16.93 8.34
CA GLN A 142 0.85 18.28 7.75
C GLN A 142 1.10 18.24 6.24
N ILE A 143 2.13 17.49 5.81
CA ILE A 143 2.42 17.28 4.39
C ILE A 143 1.24 16.60 3.70
N PHE A 144 0.63 15.59 4.33
CA PHE A 144 -0.56 14.95 3.78
C PHE A 144 -1.71 15.93 3.61
N ILE A 145 -2.08 16.69 4.66
CA ILE A 145 -3.18 17.66 4.58
C ILE A 145 -2.88 18.73 3.52
N GLY A 146 -1.67 19.29 3.51
CA GLY A 146 -1.25 20.29 2.54
C GLY A 146 -1.38 19.79 1.10
N LEU A 147 -0.92 18.57 0.81
CA LEU A 147 -1.04 17.98 -0.52
C LEU A 147 -2.49 17.68 -0.91
N MET A 148 -3.34 17.29 0.03
CA MET A 148 -4.77 17.07 -0.24
C MET A 148 -5.51 18.39 -0.51
N VAL A 149 -5.15 19.47 0.19
CA VAL A 149 -5.67 20.82 -0.08
C VAL A 149 -5.25 21.30 -1.47
N VAL A 150 -3.96 21.14 -1.82
CA VAL A 150 -3.46 21.46 -3.16
C VAL A 150 -4.17 20.62 -4.22
N SER A 151 -4.35 19.33 -3.98
CA SER A 151 -5.09 18.44 -4.88
C SER A 151 -6.51 18.95 -5.12
N LEU A 152 -7.23 19.29 -4.04
CA LEU A 152 -8.58 19.81 -4.12
C LEU A 152 -8.63 21.13 -4.89
N ALA A 153 -7.70 22.05 -4.63
CA ALA A 153 -7.61 23.31 -5.37
C ALA A 153 -7.43 23.08 -6.87
N CYS A 154 -6.47 22.24 -7.28
CA CYS A 154 -6.24 21.91 -8.68
C CYS A 154 -7.48 21.28 -9.34
N ILE A 155 -8.14 20.35 -8.66
CA ILE A 155 -9.37 19.70 -9.15
C ILE A 155 -10.49 20.74 -9.31
N THR A 156 -10.69 21.62 -8.34
CA THR A 156 -11.74 22.65 -8.44
C THR A 156 -11.50 23.64 -9.58
N VAL A 157 -10.25 24.04 -9.82
CA VAL A 157 -9.89 24.89 -10.95
C VAL A 157 -10.16 24.16 -12.26
N PHE A 158 -9.77 22.89 -12.37
CA PHE A 158 -10.01 22.08 -13.55
C PHE A 158 -11.52 21.92 -13.84
N VAL A 159 -12.31 21.53 -12.83
CA VAL A 159 -13.77 21.41 -12.95
C VAL A 159 -14.37 22.74 -13.38
N LYS A 160 -13.99 23.86 -12.75
CA LYS A 160 -14.50 25.17 -13.14
C LYS A 160 -14.16 25.48 -14.60
N SER A 161 -12.92 25.25 -15.02
CA SER A 161 -12.49 25.50 -16.39
C SER A 161 -13.25 24.64 -17.40
N MET A 162 -13.56 23.39 -17.05
CA MET A 162 -14.22 22.44 -17.94
C MET A 162 -15.72 22.75 -18.11
N PHE A 163 -16.42 23.12 -17.04
CA PHE A 163 -17.87 23.33 -17.07
C PHE A 163 -18.29 24.79 -17.32
N PHE A 164 -17.44 25.77 -17.00
CA PHE A 164 -17.75 27.20 -17.14
C PHE A 164 -16.86 27.93 -18.15
N GLY A 165 -15.81 27.29 -18.68
CA GLY A 165 -14.93 27.87 -19.69
C GLY A 165 -15.41 27.69 -21.13
N HIS A 166 -16.72 27.47 -21.31
CA HIS A 166 -17.36 27.11 -22.58
C HIS A 166 -18.13 28.27 -23.20
#